data_AF-A0A3S0WXM5-F1
#
_entry.id   AF-A0A3S0WXM5-F1
#
_cell.length_a   1.000
_cell.length_b   1.000
_cell.length_c   1.000
_cell.angle_alpha   90.00
_cell.angle_beta   90.00
_cell.angle_gamma   90.00
#
_symmetry.space_group_name_H-M   'P 1'
#
loop_
_entity.id
_entity.type
_entity.pdbx_description
1 polymer ?
#
loop_
_entity_poly.entity_id
_entity_poly.type
_entity_poly.pdbx_seq_one_letter_code
_entity_poly.pdbx_strand_id
1 'polypeptide(L)'
;MDIDLILSNFLNPPILFFFLGMLAVFLHSDLEIPQPIAKFLSLYLLLAIGFKGGVSLYQSGINYQVAVTIALAMLMASVVPLYSFFILRWRLGVADAAAIAATYGSISAVTFITATSLLTKLDIDYGGHLVAAMALMESPAIIIGVLFYRLFRTDDQGKDKSEFSWSELLRDAFFNGSVLLLIGSLAIGAMTGESGKQALQPFTGDLFKGLLAFFLLDMGLVAARRLRDLRKAGIFLVSFGILVPLLNAALGLGVAYWAGLPLGDAFLFVVLCASASYIAVPAAVRLAIPEANPSLYVPMSLAITFPFNIIVGLPLYLQAINHLWR
;
A
#
# COMPACT_ATOMS: atom_id res chain seq x y z
N MET A 1 -20.56 7.36 -13.01
CA MET A 1 -20.07 6.40 -12.01
C MET A 1 -21.24 5.52 -11.61
N ASP A 2 -21.09 4.20 -11.69
CA ASP A 2 -22.18 3.29 -11.35
C ASP A 2 -22.40 3.31 -9.84
N ILE A 3 -23.52 3.89 -9.39
CA ILE A 3 -23.80 4.09 -7.96
C ILE A 3 -23.83 2.74 -7.23
N ASP A 4 -24.26 1.69 -7.94
CA ASP A 4 -24.32 0.32 -7.43
C ASP A 4 -22.93 -0.24 -7.10
N LEU A 5 -21.88 0.08 -7.88
CA LEU A 5 -20.52 -0.35 -7.58
C LEU A 5 -19.99 0.30 -6.30
N ILE A 6 -20.26 1.60 -6.11
CA ILE A 6 -19.86 2.33 -4.90
C ILE A 6 -20.57 1.77 -3.68
N LEU A 7 -21.90 1.60 -3.76
CA LEU A 7 -22.71 1.04 -2.68
C LEU A 7 -22.28 -0.39 -2.36
N SER A 8 -22.05 -1.21 -3.38
CA SER A 8 -21.66 -2.61 -3.20
C SER A 8 -20.27 -2.76 -2.56
N ASN A 9 -19.36 -1.81 -2.79
CA ASN A 9 -18.06 -1.77 -2.14
C ASN A 9 -18.18 -1.21 -0.72
N PHE A 10 -18.95 -0.14 -0.50
CA PHE A 10 -19.18 0.43 0.82
C PHE A 10 -19.80 -0.59 1.81
N LEU A 11 -20.70 -1.44 1.32
CA LEU A 11 -21.35 -2.49 2.12
C LEU A 11 -20.49 -3.75 2.33
N ASN A 12 -19.19 -3.72 2.02
CA ASN A 12 -18.27 -4.79 2.34
C ASN A 12 -17.96 -4.78 3.86
N PRO A 13 -18.16 -5.89 4.61
CA PRO A 13 -18.03 -5.87 6.07
C PRO A 13 -16.71 -5.29 6.60
N PRO A 14 -15.51 -5.68 6.10
CA PRO A 14 -14.26 -5.04 6.50
C PRO A 14 -14.24 -3.51 6.36
N ILE A 15 -14.85 -2.96 5.30
CA ILE A 15 -14.96 -1.50 5.11
C ILE A 15 -15.88 -0.89 6.17
N LEU A 16 -17.03 -1.53 6.44
CA LEU A 16 -17.95 -1.07 7.49
C LEU A 16 -17.28 -1.07 8.88
N PHE A 17 -16.45 -2.07 9.18
CA PHE A 17 -15.67 -2.11 10.42
C PHE A 17 -14.63 -0.99 10.50
N PHE A 18 -14.00 -0.59 9.39
CA PHE A 18 -13.16 0.62 9.35
C PHE A 18 -13.93 1.88 9.75
N PHE A 19 -15.13 2.08 9.19
CA PHE A 19 -15.99 3.22 9.57
C PHE A 19 -16.50 3.13 11.00
N LEU A 20 -16.79 1.92 11.50
CA LEU A 20 -17.13 1.70 12.91
C LEU A 20 -15.98 2.14 13.83
N GLY A 21 -14.73 1.83 13.47
CA GLY A 21 -13.55 2.28 14.21
C GLY A 21 -13.45 3.79 14.25
N MET A 22 -13.66 4.47 13.12
CA MET A 22 -13.69 5.94 13.12
C MET A 22 -14.83 6.51 13.96
N LEU A 23 -16.02 5.92 13.84
CA LEU A 23 -17.20 6.32 14.60
C LEU A 23 -16.97 6.15 16.11
N ALA A 24 -16.35 5.07 16.55
CA ALA A 24 -16.03 4.82 17.95
C ALA A 24 -15.19 5.97 18.55
N VAL A 25 -14.19 6.46 17.81
CA VAL A 25 -13.38 7.61 18.26
C VAL A 25 -14.19 8.90 18.31
N PHE A 26 -15.06 9.15 17.32
CA PHE A 26 -15.89 10.37 17.29
C PHE A 26 -16.96 10.38 18.38
N LEU A 27 -17.48 9.22 18.74
CA LEU A 27 -18.40 9.03 19.86
C LEU A 27 -17.68 8.97 21.21
N HIS A 28 -16.35 9.14 21.26
CA HIS A 28 -15.55 9.05 22.48
C HIS A 28 -15.70 7.71 23.23
N SER A 29 -15.89 6.62 22.48
CA SER A 29 -15.87 5.26 23.03
C SER A 29 -14.47 4.90 23.53
N ASP A 30 -14.43 4.04 24.55
CA ASP A 30 -13.24 3.39 25.09
C ASP A 30 -12.73 2.22 24.24
N LEU A 31 -13.35 1.96 23.07
CA LEU A 31 -12.91 0.92 22.15
C LEU A 31 -11.45 1.13 21.73
N GLU A 32 -10.62 0.16 22.09
CA GLU A 32 -9.21 0.11 21.75
C GLU A 32 -8.80 -1.33 21.43
N ILE A 33 -7.99 -1.48 20.38
CA ILE A 33 -7.36 -2.75 20.04
C ILE A 33 -5.94 -2.74 20.62
N PRO A 34 -5.58 -3.70 21.49
CA PRO A 34 -4.24 -3.74 22.06
C PRO A 34 -3.16 -3.85 20.98
N GLN A 35 -2.06 -3.11 21.15
CA GLN A 35 -0.93 -3.10 20.22
C GLN A 35 -0.39 -4.50 19.83
N PRO A 36 -0.26 -5.47 20.76
CA PRO A 36 0.14 -6.84 20.40
C PRO A 36 -0.83 -7.51 19.41
N ILE A 37 -2.13 -7.25 19.53
CA ILE A 37 -3.16 -7.79 18.65
C ILE A 37 -3.09 -7.12 17.28
N ALA A 38 -2.96 -5.79 17.22
CA ALA A 38 -2.75 -5.06 15.97
C ALA A 38 -1.52 -5.58 15.21
N LYS A 39 -0.40 -5.82 15.92
CA LYS A 39 0.81 -6.42 15.35
C LYS A 39 0.57 -7.83 14.84
N PHE A 40 -0.12 -8.67 15.61
CA PHE A 40 -0.47 -10.03 15.18
C PHE A 40 -1.31 -10.02 13.89
N LEU A 41 -2.36 -9.19 13.83
CA LEU A 41 -3.22 -9.08 12.66
C LEU A 41 -2.44 -8.68 11.41
N SER A 42 -1.54 -7.70 11.53
CA SER A 42 -0.67 -7.26 10.43
C SER A 42 0.20 -8.43 9.91
N LEU A 43 0.88 -9.14 10.81
CA LEU A 43 1.71 -10.30 10.45
C LEU A 43 0.90 -11.41 9.82
N TYR A 44 -0.27 -11.73 10.39
CA TYR A 44 -1.18 -12.73 9.85
C TYR A 44 -1.62 -12.37 8.42
N LEU A 45 -2.04 -11.12 8.17
CA LEU A 45 -2.49 -10.70 6.84
C LEU A 45 -1.36 -10.78 5.82
N LEU A 46 -0.15 -10.31 6.17
CA LEU A 46 1.04 -10.43 5.31
C LEU A 46 1.36 -11.89 4.97
N LEU A 47 1.32 -12.78 5.97
CA LEU A 47 1.53 -14.21 5.79
C LEU A 47 0.48 -14.80 4.84
N ALA A 48 -0.81 -14.59 5.13
CA ALA A 48 -1.91 -15.18 4.39
C ALA A 48 -1.91 -14.71 2.92
N ILE A 49 -1.61 -13.44 2.67
CA ILE A 49 -1.54 -12.87 1.32
C ILE A 49 -0.31 -13.39 0.59
N GLY A 50 0.87 -13.33 1.22
CA GLY A 50 2.10 -13.87 0.65
C GLY A 50 1.91 -15.32 0.23
N PHE A 51 1.40 -16.15 1.14
CA PHE A 51 1.11 -17.56 0.89
C PHE A 51 0.15 -17.78 -0.29
N LYS A 52 -0.99 -17.07 -0.33
CA LYS A 52 -1.93 -17.12 -1.45
C LYS A 52 -1.28 -16.69 -2.77
N GLY A 53 -0.50 -15.61 -2.76
CA GLY A 53 0.24 -15.12 -3.92
C GLY A 53 1.23 -16.16 -4.44
N GLY A 54 1.92 -16.86 -3.53
CA GLY A 54 2.79 -17.99 -3.85
C GLY A 54 2.07 -19.15 -4.53
N VAL A 55 0.95 -19.60 -3.94
CA VAL A 55 0.12 -20.66 -4.52
C VAL A 55 -0.37 -20.26 -5.91
N SER A 56 -0.83 -19.03 -6.08
CA SER A 56 -1.25 -18.52 -7.39
C SER A 56 -0.10 -18.44 -8.39
N LEU A 57 1.14 -18.12 -7.98
CA LEU A 57 2.33 -18.17 -8.84
C LEU A 57 2.64 -19.60 -9.31
N TYR A 58 2.43 -20.59 -8.45
CA TYR A 58 2.55 -22.00 -8.83
C TYR A 58 1.53 -22.36 -9.92
N GLN A 59 0.29 -21.88 -9.80
CA GLN A 59 -0.79 -22.13 -10.76
C GLN A 59 -0.59 -21.39 -12.10
N SER A 60 -0.22 -20.10 -12.06
CA SER A 60 -0.06 -19.28 -13.26
C SER A 60 1.26 -19.51 -13.99
N GLY A 61 2.25 -20.07 -13.29
CA GLY A 61 3.64 -20.13 -13.74
C GLY A 61 4.33 -18.76 -13.74
N ILE A 62 5.65 -18.77 -13.88
CA ILE A 62 6.45 -17.56 -14.14
C ILE A 62 6.59 -17.44 -15.65
N ASN A 63 5.81 -16.54 -16.24
CA ASN A 63 5.85 -16.24 -17.67
C ASN A 63 6.38 -14.83 -17.94
N TYR A 64 6.59 -14.49 -19.20
CA TYR A 64 7.10 -13.17 -19.60
C TYR A 64 6.21 -12.02 -19.08
N GLN A 65 4.90 -12.19 -19.13
CA GLN A 65 3.95 -11.19 -18.67
C GLN A 65 4.07 -10.94 -17.16
N VAL A 66 4.21 -11.99 -16.36
CA VAL A 66 4.48 -11.89 -14.91
C VAL A 66 5.74 -11.06 -14.63
N ALA A 67 6.84 -11.34 -15.33
CA ALA A 67 8.09 -10.61 -15.16
C ALA A 67 7.94 -9.13 -15.57
N VAL A 68 7.23 -8.85 -16.66
CA VAL A 68 6.93 -7.49 -17.12
C VAL A 68 6.08 -6.74 -16.09
N THR A 69 5.01 -7.34 -15.58
CA THR A 69 4.14 -6.70 -14.58
C THR A 69 4.92 -6.32 -13.32
N ILE A 70 5.77 -7.22 -12.82
CA ILE A 70 6.61 -6.94 -11.64
C ILE A 70 7.62 -5.83 -11.95
N ALA A 71 8.28 -5.87 -13.11
CA ALA A 71 9.24 -4.84 -13.51
C ALA A 71 8.58 -3.46 -13.63
N LEU A 72 7.39 -3.38 -14.23
CA LEU A 72 6.61 -2.14 -14.33
C LEU A 72 6.17 -1.65 -12.95
N ALA A 73 5.83 -2.55 -12.03
CA ALA A 73 5.43 -2.17 -10.68
C ALA A 73 6.61 -1.57 -9.91
N MET A 74 7.78 -2.19 -10.00
CA MET A 74 9.02 -1.65 -9.43
C MET A 74 9.45 -0.33 -10.09
N LEU A 75 9.24 -0.19 -11.41
CA LEU A 75 9.47 1.06 -12.12
C LEU A 75 8.56 2.16 -11.58
N MET A 76 7.26 1.90 -11.43
CA MET A 76 6.32 2.86 -10.87
C MET A 76 6.67 3.22 -9.42
N ALA A 77 7.07 2.25 -8.60
CA ALA A 77 7.54 2.50 -7.24
C ALA A 77 8.80 3.38 -7.19
N SER A 78 9.59 3.41 -8.27
CA SER A 78 10.74 4.30 -8.40
C SER A 78 10.34 5.67 -8.95
N VAL A 79 9.44 5.72 -9.94
CA VAL A 79 9.04 6.96 -10.64
C VAL A 79 8.15 7.84 -9.77
N VAL A 80 7.22 7.25 -9.02
CA VAL A 80 6.24 7.99 -8.21
C VAL A 80 6.92 8.89 -7.17
N PRO A 81 7.90 8.43 -6.38
CA PRO A 81 8.64 9.30 -5.47
C PRO A 81 9.39 10.44 -6.18
N LEU A 82 9.87 10.21 -7.42
CA LEU A 82 10.66 11.23 -8.13
C LEU A 82 9.86 12.51 -8.34
N TYR A 83 8.70 12.44 -8.98
CA TYR A 83 7.89 13.65 -9.19
C TYR A 83 7.19 14.10 -7.91
N SER A 84 6.76 13.16 -7.05
CA SER A 84 6.08 13.49 -5.79
C SER A 84 6.96 14.38 -4.92
N PHE A 85 8.26 14.07 -4.83
CA PHE A 85 9.21 14.88 -4.09
C PHE A 85 9.27 16.32 -4.58
N PHE A 86 9.39 16.55 -5.90
CA PHE A 86 9.48 17.91 -6.44
C PHE A 86 8.19 18.70 -6.25
N ILE A 87 7.02 18.06 -6.37
CA ILE A 87 5.73 18.67 -6.05
C ILE A 87 5.69 19.10 -4.57
N LEU A 88 6.10 18.21 -3.66
CA LEU A 88 6.08 18.46 -2.21
C LEU A 88 7.09 19.54 -1.80
N ARG A 89 8.25 19.61 -2.47
CA ARG A 89 9.30 20.60 -2.21
C ARG A 89 8.85 22.05 -2.41
N TRP A 90 7.75 22.28 -3.11
CA TRP A 90 7.16 23.62 -3.22
C TRP A 90 6.67 24.18 -1.88
N ARG A 91 6.31 23.31 -0.92
CA ARG A 91 5.76 23.74 0.38
C ARG A 91 6.46 23.14 1.60
N LEU A 92 7.11 21.98 1.45
CA LEU A 92 7.69 21.24 2.55
C LEU A 92 9.22 21.26 2.52
N GLY A 93 9.83 21.07 3.69
CA GLY A 93 11.26 20.81 3.83
C GLY A 93 11.66 19.49 3.17
N VAL A 94 12.97 19.30 2.97
CA VAL A 94 13.55 18.16 2.25
C VAL A 94 13.19 16.83 2.93
N ALA A 95 13.29 16.76 4.26
CA ALA A 95 12.98 15.55 5.03
C ALA A 95 11.53 15.11 4.86
N ASP A 96 10.57 16.02 5.08
CA ASP A 96 9.14 15.73 4.95
C ASP A 96 8.75 15.40 3.51
N ALA A 97 9.29 16.14 2.53
CA ALA A 97 9.03 15.88 1.12
C ALA A 97 9.53 14.49 0.69
N ALA A 98 10.73 14.10 1.12
CA ALA A 98 11.30 12.79 0.83
C ALA A 98 10.52 11.64 1.49
N ALA A 99 10.12 11.83 2.75
CA ALA A 99 9.32 10.86 3.47
C ALA A 99 7.95 10.62 2.82
N ILE A 100 7.21 11.70 2.51
CA ILE A 100 5.91 11.60 1.85
C ILE A 100 6.07 11.03 0.43
N ALA A 101 7.10 11.42 -0.32
CA ALA A 101 7.38 10.85 -1.64
C ALA A 101 7.59 9.33 -1.60
N ALA A 102 8.40 8.82 -0.65
CA ALA A 102 8.56 7.39 -0.41
C ALA A 102 7.23 6.72 -0.02
N THR A 103 6.43 7.38 0.81
CA THR A 103 5.11 6.88 1.23
C THR A 103 4.18 6.65 0.04
N TYR A 104 4.10 7.60 -0.90
CA TYR A 104 3.20 7.50 -2.07
C TYR A 104 3.76 6.67 -3.22
N GLY A 105 5.09 6.45 -3.28
CA GLY A 105 5.66 5.46 -4.20
C GLY A 105 5.53 4.02 -3.74
N SER A 106 5.21 3.83 -2.47
CA SER A 106 4.98 2.51 -1.87
C SER A 106 3.48 2.21 -1.82
N ILE A 107 3.12 1.04 -1.28
CA ILE A 107 1.79 0.47 -1.41
C ILE A 107 1.06 0.35 -0.07
N SER A 108 -0.24 0.05 -0.13
CA SER A 108 -1.05 -0.33 1.02
C SER A 108 -1.54 -1.76 0.80
N ALA A 109 -1.04 -2.69 1.62
CA ALA A 109 -1.51 -4.08 1.60
C ALA A 109 -3.03 -4.15 1.77
N VAL A 110 -3.60 -3.30 2.62
CA VAL A 110 -5.05 -3.26 2.86
C VAL A 110 -5.82 -2.80 1.63
N THR A 111 -5.36 -1.76 0.94
CA THR A 111 -6.00 -1.28 -0.29
C THR A 111 -6.01 -2.38 -1.35
N PHE A 112 -4.89 -3.11 -1.47
CA PHE A 112 -4.78 -4.27 -2.34
C PHE A 112 -5.75 -5.41 -1.95
N ILE A 113 -5.90 -5.70 -0.66
CA ILE A 113 -6.86 -6.70 -0.16
C ILE A 113 -8.30 -6.30 -0.48
N THR A 114 -8.64 -5.03 -0.27
CA THR A 114 -9.98 -4.53 -0.59
C THR A 114 -10.25 -4.63 -2.09
N ALA A 115 -9.27 -4.30 -2.93
CA ALA A 115 -9.35 -4.43 -4.38
C ALA A 115 -9.53 -5.89 -4.84
N THR A 116 -8.76 -6.84 -4.29
CA THR A 116 -8.91 -8.27 -4.60
C THR A 116 -10.25 -8.82 -4.13
N SER A 117 -10.74 -8.39 -2.97
CA SER A 117 -12.10 -8.73 -2.47
C SER A 117 -13.21 -8.22 -3.40
N LEU A 118 -13.04 -7.02 -3.98
CA LEU A 118 -13.95 -6.48 -4.99
C LEU A 118 -13.93 -7.31 -6.27
N LEU A 119 -12.75 -7.65 -6.80
CA LEU A 119 -12.64 -8.49 -8.00
C LEU A 119 -13.29 -9.87 -7.79
N THR A 120 -13.02 -10.52 -6.65
CA THR A 120 -13.66 -11.81 -6.30
C THR A 120 -15.17 -11.71 -6.21
N LYS A 121 -15.72 -10.59 -5.71
CA LYS A 121 -17.18 -10.37 -5.68
C LYS A 121 -17.78 -10.20 -7.07
N LEU A 122 -17.02 -9.65 -8.00
CA LEU A 122 -17.42 -9.42 -9.38
C LEU A 122 -17.08 -10.58 -10.33
N ASP A 123 -16.54 -11.67 -9.80
CA ASP A 123 -16.07 -12.83 -10.57
C ASP A 123 -15.05 -12.47 -11.65
N ILE A 124 -14.15 -11.52 -11.32
CA ILE A 124 -13.05 -11.09 -12.19
C ILE A 124 -11.77 -11.77 -11.72
N ASP A 125 -11.17 -12.57 -12.61
CA ASP A 125 -9.89 -13.22 -12.36
C ASP A 125 -8.71 -12.24 -12.35
N TYR A 126 -7.72 -12.54 -11.53
CA TYR A 126 -6.45 -11.81 -11.44
C TYR A 126 -5.30 -12.75 -11.07
N GLY A 127 -4.09 -12.38 -11.48
CA GLY A 127 -2.87 -13.13 -11.25
C GLY A 127 -2.26 -12.85 -9.87
N GLY A 128 -1.93 -13.91 -9.14
CA GLY A 128 -1.30 -13.77 -7.82
C GLY A 128 0.13 -13.24 -7.82
N HIS A 129 0.75 -13.09 -9.00
CA HIS A 129 2.04 -12.41 -9.14
C HIS A 129 1.99 -10.94 -8.68
N LEU A 130 0.81 -10.31 -8.64
CA LEU A 130 0.67 -8.96 -8.12
C LEU A 130 0.85 -8.86 -6.59
N VAL A 131 0.73 -9.98 -5.88
CA VAL A 131 1.18 -10.06 -4.48
C VAL A 131 2.70 -9.91 -4.39
N ALA A 132 3.44 -10.53 -5.31
CA ALA A 132 4.89 -10.38 -5.39
C ALA A 132 5.26 -8.95 -5.76
N ALA A 133 4.58 -8.37 -6.75
CA ALA A 133 4.78 -6.99 -7.17
C ALA A 133 4.58 -6.03 -5.98
N MET A 134 3.48 -6.17 -5.24
CA MET A 134 3.20 -5.41 -4.02
C MET A 134 4.36 -5.46 -3.02
N ALA A 135 4.90 -6.66 -2.74
CA ALA A 135 6.04 -6.82 -1.83
C ALA A 135 7.29 -6.06 -2.31
N LEU A 136 7.57 -6.17 -3.61
CA LEU A 136 8.78 -5.62 -4.22
C LEU A 136 8.71 -4.11 -4.44
N MET A 137 7.52 -3.51 -4.43
CA MET A 137 7.35 -2.06 -4.58
C MET A 137 7.79 -1.25 -3.36
N GLU A 138 7.93 -1.87 -2.18
CA GLU A 138 8.35 -1.12 -0.98
C GLU A 138 9.79 -0.62 -1.08
N SER A 139 10.74 -1.48 -1.46
CA SER A 139 12.17 -1.15 -1.46
C SER A 139 12.54 -0.01 -2.42
N PRO A 140 12.11 0.00 -3.70
CA PRO A 140 12.44 1.10 -4.61
C PRO A 140 11.95 2.45 -4.11
N ALA A 141 10.72 2.49 -3.57
CA ALA A 141 10.14 3.73 -3.06
C ALA A 141 10.94 4.31 -1.88
N ILE A 142 11.34 3.45 -0.93
CA ILE A 142 12.18 3.83 0.21
C ILE A 142 13.55 4.32 -0.27
N ILE A 143 14.19 3.57 -1.18
CA ILE A 143 15.52 3.91 -1.71
C ILE A 143 15.51 5.29 -2.36
N ILE A 144 14.54 5.57 -3.24
CA ILE A 144 14.45 6.87 -3.92
C ILE A 144 14.18 8.00 -2.93
N GLY A 145 13.28 7.81 -1.96
CA GLY A 145 13.02 8.82 -0.94
C GLY A 145 14.27 9.17 -0.12
N VAL A 146 15.00 8.15 0.35
CA VAL A 146 16.24 8.37 1.13
C VAL A 146 17.34 8.98 0.28
N LEU A 147 17.47 8.55 -0.98
CA LEU A 147 18.40 9.14 -1.94
C LEU A 147 18.10 10.64 -2.14
N PHE A 148 16.83 11.01 -2.30
CA PHE A 148 16.45 12.41 -2.50
C PHE A 148 16.65 13.25 -1.24
N TYR A 149 16.35 12.71 -0.07
CA TYR A 149 16.69 13.35 1.19
C TYR A 149 18.19 13.67 1.25
N ARG A 150 19.05 12.70 0.91
CA ARG A 150 20.51 12.86 0.88
C ARG A 150 20.99 13.91 -0.12
N LEU A 151 20.48 13.87 -1.34
CA LEU A 151 20.93 14.73 -2.43
C LEU A 151 20.57 16.19 -2.20
N PHE A 152 19.43 16.46 -1.56
CA PHE A 152 18.87 17.80 -1.43
C PHE A 152 18.96 18.38 -0.01
N ARG A 153 19.44 17.62 0.99
CA ARG A 153 19.69 18.14 2.33
C ARG A 153 20.87 19.11 2.27
N THR A 154 20.59 20.40 2.45
CA THR A 154 21.61 21.45 2.49
C THR A 154 22.41 21.38 3.78
N ASP A 155 23.74 21.43 3.66
CA ASP A 155 24.77 21.20 4.69
C ASP A 155 24.93 22.35 5.71
N ASP A 156 23.84 23.00 6.15
CA ASP A 156 23.91 24.17 7.04
C ASP A 156 23.94 23.84 8.55
N GLN A 157 23.88 22.56 8.92
CA GLN A 157 24.18 22.11 10.28
C GLN A 157 25.14 20.93 10.24
N GLY A 158 26.43 21.29 10.23
CA GLY A 158 27.55 20.57 10.81
C GLY A 158 27.59 19.06 10.64
N LYS A 159 28.47 18.59 9.74
CA LYS A 159 29.35 17.42 9.90
C LYS A 159 29.00 16.41 11.01
N ASP A 160 27.80 15.84 10.98
CA ASP A 160 27.62 14.45 11.38
C ASP A 160 27.51 13.65 10.09
N LYS A 161 28.70 13.40 9.51
CA LYS A 161 28.90 12.20 8.71
C LYS A 161 28.83 11.01 9.69
N SER A 162 27.67 10.74 10.28
CA SER A 162 27.39 9.35 10.64
C SER A 162 27.55 8.59 9.33
N GLU A 163 28.43 7.58 9.32
CA GLU A 163 28.62 6.73 8.16
C GLU A 163 27.28 6.06 7.87
N PHE A 164 26.48 6.68 7.01
CA PHE A 164 25.25 6.07 6.62
C PHE A 164 25.59 4.82 5.82
N SER A 165 25.29 3.68 6.42
CA SER A 165 25.53 2.41 5.82
C SER A 165 24.45 2.14 4.78
N TRP A 166 24.78 2.33 3.50
CA TRP A 166 23.95 1.86 2.39
C TRP A 166 23.62 0.37 2.52
N SER A 167 24.54 -0.40 3.11
CA SER A 167 24.31 -1.81 3.39
C SER A 167 23.22 -2.04 4.44
N GLU A 168 23.13 -1.20 5.48
CA GLU A 168 22.07 -1.26 6.48
C GLU A 168 20.73 -0.81 5.90
N LEU A 169 20.67 0.28 5.12
CA LEU A 169 19.42 0.66 4.47
C LEU A 169 18.92 -0.40 3.49
N LEU A 170 19.80 -0.95 2.65
CA LEU A 170 19.41 -2.02 1.73
C LEU A 170 18.99 -3.26 2.53
N ARG A 171 19.71 -3.58 3.62
CA ARG A 171 19.32 -4.68 4.49
C ARG A 171 17.95 -4.44 5.11
N ASP A 172 17.66 -3.27 5.63
CA ASP A 172 16.38 -2.97 6.26
C ASP A 172 15.24 -2.85 5.25
N ALA A 173 15.50 -2.28 4.07
CA ALA A 173 14.52 -2.19 3.00
C ALA A 173 14.12 -3.58 2.48
N PHE A 174 15.09 -4.49 2.28
CA PHE A 174 14.84 -5.81 1.71
C PHE A 174 14.58 -6.92 2.74
N PHE A 175 15.08 -6.80 3.97
CA PHE A 175 15.03 -7.86 5.00
C PHE A 175 14.33 -7.44 6.29
N ASN A 176 13.54 -6.36 6.30
CA ASN A 176 12.64 -6.12 7.43
C ASN A 176 11.66 -7.29 7.60
N GLY A 177 11.16 -7.46 8.83
CA GLY A 177 10.32 -8.62 9.17
C GLY A 177 9.05 -8.75 8.34
N SER A 178 8.46 -7.64 7.87
CA SER A 178 7.24 -7.63 7.05
C SER A 178 7.53 -8.14 5.62
N VAL A 179 8.59 -7.63 4.99
CA VAL A 179 9.04 -8.05 3.66
C VAL A 179 9.53 -9.49 3.69
N LEU A 180 10.34 -9.86 4.70
CA LEU A 180 10.82 -11.23 4.87
C LEU A 180 9.66 -12.22 5.05
N LEU A 181 8.67 -11.87 5.87
CA LEU A 181 7.49 -12.71 6.06
C LEU A 181 6.67 -12.83 4.78
N LEU A 182 6.47 -11.74 4.05
CA LEU A 182 5.68 -11.72 2.81
C LEU A 182 6.35 -12.53 1.70
N ILE A 183 7.64 -12.30 1.44
CA ILE A 183 8.44 -13.05 0.45
C ILE A 183 8.59 -14.51 0.88
N GLY A 184 8.87 -14.77 2.16
CA GLY A 184 8.99 -16.12 2.69
C GLY A 184 7.69 -16.90 2.55
N SER A 185 6.56 -16.29 2.90
CA SER A 185 5.24 -16.92 2.74
C SER A 185 4.90 -17.17 1.27
N LEU A 186 5.29 -16.25 0.38
CA LEU A 186 5.16 -16.41 -1.07
C LEU A 186 6.00 -17.57 -1.60
N ALA A 187 7.26 -17.69 -1.17
CA ALA A 187 8.09 -18.83 -1.54
C ALA A 187 7.49 -20.15 -1.04
N ILE A 188 7.02 -20.20 0.22
CA ILE A 188 6.37 -21.39 0.78
C ILE A 188 5.10 -21.74 0.00
N GLY A 189 4.26 -20.76 -0.35
CA GLY A 189 3.07 -20.97 -1.18
C GLY A 189 3.41 -21.51 -2.57
N ALA A 190 4.44 -20.94 -3.21
CA ALA A 190 4.89 -21.37 -4.54
C ALA A 190 5.48 -22.79 -4.53
N MET A 191 6.18 -23.17 -3.46
CA MET A 191 6.75 -24.51 -3.29
C MET A 191 5.69 -25.57 -2.96
N THR A 192 4.65 -25.20 -2.20
CA THR A 192 3.63 -26.15 -1.73
C THR A 192 2.42 -26.26 -2.64
N GLY A 193 2.16 -25.24 -3.48
CA GLY A 193 1.11 -25.25 -4.49
C GLY A 193 -0.27 -25.57 -3.91
N GLU A 194 -1.06 -26.35 -4.67
CA GLU A 194 -2.43 -26.70 -4.28
C GLU A 194 -2.50 -27.51 -2.97
N SER A 195 -1.48 -28.34 -2.69
CA SER A 195 -1.43 -29.14 -1.46
C SER A 195 -1.34 -28.26 -0.21
N GLY A 196 -0.49 -27.22 -0.27
CA GLY A 196 -0.35 -26.24 0.81
C GLY A 196 -1.61 -25.38 0.94
N LYS A 197 -2.21 -24.99 -0.18
CA LYS A 197 -3.47 -24.23 -0.20
C LYS A 197 -4.58 -24.97 0.53
N GLN A 198 -4.78 -26.26 0.24
CA GLN A 198 -5.81 -27.07 0.92
C GLN A 198 -5.49 -27.20 2.42
N ALA A 199 -4.23 -27.47 2.78
CA ALA A 199 -3.81 -27.61 4.17
C ALA A 199 -4.01 -26.33 4.98
N LEU A 200 -3.73 -25.16 4.39
CA LEU A 200 -3.86 -23.86 5.04
C LEU A 200 -5.18 -23.14 4.73
N GLN A 201 -6.14 -23.76 4.06
CA GLN A 201 -7.41 -23.13 3.68
C GLN A 201 -8.18 -22.57 4.90
N PRO A 202 -8.33 -23.30 6.02
CA PRO A 202 -9.03 -22.75 7.19
C PRO A 202 -8.31 -21.53 7.78
N PHE A 203 -6.98 -21.53 7.72
CA PHE A 203 -6.16 -20.50 8.33
C PHE A 203 -5.98 -19.27 7.44
N THR A 204 -5.58 -19.45 6.19
CA THR A 204 -5.25 -18.35 5.26
C THR A 204 -6.42 -17.95 4.38
N GLY A 205 -7.39 -18.84 4.16
CA GLY A 205 -8.58 -18.63 3.35
C GLY A 205 -9.78 -18.18 4.18
N ASP A 206 -10.30 -19.09 5.00
CA ASP A 206 -11.61 -18.95 5.64
C ASP A 206 -11.61 -17.88 6.75
N LEU A 207 -10.57 -17.86 7.59
CA LEU A 207 -10.41 -16.85 8.64
C LEU A 207 -10.04 -15.44 8.13
N PHE A 208 -9.58 -15.34 6.87
CA PHE A 208 -8.97 -14.13 6.34
C PHE A 208 -9.87 -12.90 6.41
N LYS A 209 -11.14 -13.03 5.98
CA LYS A 209 -12.09 -11.90 5.96
C LYS A 209 -12.41 -11.41 7.37
N GLY A 210 -12.49 -12.31 8.35
CA GLY A 210 -12.74 -11.95 9.75
C GLY A 210 -11.57 -11.18 10.36
N LEU A 211 -10.34 -11.68 10.17
CA LEU A 211 -9.14 -11.02 10.67
C LEU A 211 -8.86 -9.70 9.95
N LEU A 212 -9.15 -9.61 8.65
CA LEU A 212 -9.11 -8.36 7.90
C LEU A 212 -10.10 -7.33 8.46
N ALA A 213 -11.32 -7.74 8.79
CA ALA A 213 -12.31 -6.84 9.37
C ALA A 213 -11.85 -6.27 10.72
N PHE A 214 -11.25 -7.11 11.57
CA PHE A 214 -10.71 -6.66 12.85
C PHE A 214 -9.48 -5.75 12.69
N PHE A 215 -8.62 -6.03 11.69
CA PHE A 215 -7.51 -5.16 11.33
C PHE A 215 -7.99 -3.79 10.84
N LEU A 216 -9.04 -3.77 10.01
CA LEU A 216 -9.62 -2.54 9.49
C LEU A 216 -10.33 -1.72 10.56
N LEU A 217 -10.94 -2.36 11.55
CA LEU A 217 -11.45 -1.70 12.75
C LEU A 217 -10.34 -0.93 13.47
N ASP A 218 -9.18 -1.56 13.69
CA ASP A 218 -8.00 -0.91 14.29
C ASP A 218 -7.51 0.27 13.45
N MET A 219 -7.38 0.08 12.14
CA MET A 219 -6.98 1.16 11.23
C MET A 219 -7.97 2.32 11.25
N GLY A 220 -9.27 2.06 11.41
CA GLY A 220 -10.29 3.09 11.59
C GLY A 220 -10.11 3.91 12.87
N LEU A 221 -9.83 3.23 13.99
CA LEU A 221 -9.49 3.89 15.26
C LEU A 221 -8.25 4.78 15.11
N VAL A 222 -7.17 4.23 14.51
CA VAL A 222 -5.91 4.95 14.30
C VAL A 222 -6.13 6.16 13.37
N ALA A 223 -6.82 5.99 12.24
CA ALA A 223 -7.10 7.05 11.29
C ALA A 223 -7.87 8.21 11.93
N ALA A 224 -8.94 7.92 12.68
CA ALA A 224 -9.73 8.96 13.34
C ALA A 224 -8.95 9.70 14.44
N ARG A 225 -8.12 8.99 15.23
CA ARG A 225 -7.23 9.62 16.23
C ARG A 225 -6.22 10.56 15.55
N ARG A 226 -5.70 10.17 14.38
CA ARG A 226 -4.71 10.92 13.58
C ARG A 226 -5.30 12.04 12.73
N LEU A 227 -6.62 12.06 12.51
CA LEU A 227 -7.29 13.09 11.71
C LEU A 227 -7.11 14.50 12.31
N ARG A 228 -6.89 14.62 13.62
CA ARG A 228 -6.59 15.89 14.29
C ARG A 228 -5.21 16.45 13.88
N ASP A 229 -4.23 15.58 13.68
CA ASP A 229 -2.87 15.97 13.24
C ASP A 229 -2.90 16.59 11.84
N LEU A 230 -3.84 16.13 11.00
CA LEU A 230 -4.06 16.60 9.63
C LEU A 230 -4.57 18.04 9.52
N ARG A 231 -5.24 18.57 10.55
CA ARG A 231 -5.64 19.99 10.56
C ARG A 231 -4.44 20.94 10.46
N LYS A 232 -3.25 20.48 10.89
CA LYS A 232 -2.00 21.25 10.79
C LYS A 232 -1.31 21.11 9.43
N ALA A 233 -1.61 20.06 8.67
CA ALA A 233 -1.02 19.78 7.36
C ALA A 233 -1.48 20.78 6.27
N GLY A 234 -2.67 21.36 6.46
CA GLY A 234 -3.26 22.37 5.58
C GLY A 234 -3.74 21.82 4.23
N ILE A 235 -4.45 22.67 3.48
CA ILE A 235 -5.15 22.28 2.24
C ILE A 235 -4.25 21.62 1.20
N PHE A 236 -2.98 22.04 1.10
CA PHE A 236 -2.01 21.46 0.17
C PHE A 236 -1.84 19.95 0.35
N LEU A 237 -1.66 19.47 1.59
CA LEU A 237 -1.42 18.05 1.85
C LEU A 237 -2.70 17.22 1.74
N VAL A 238 -3.85 17.81 2.06
CA VAL A 238 -5.16 17.18 1.81
C VAL A 238 -5.37 16.99 0.30
N SER A 239 -5.16 18.05 -0.49
CA SER A 239 -5.28 18.00 -1.95
C SER A 239 -4.25 17.03 -2.54
N PHE A 240 -3.01 17.02 -2.06
CA PHE A 240 -1.98 16.07 -2.49
C PHE A 240 -2.45 14.63 -2.27
N GLY A 241 -2.98 14.31 -1.07
CA GLY A 241 -3.41 12.96 -0.74
C GLY A 241 -4.64 12.44 -1.46
N ILE A 242 -5.32 13.29 -2.24
CA ILE A 242 -6.43 12.93 -3.12
C ILE A 242 -5.98 12.95 -4.60
N LEU A 243 -5.31 14.01 -5.02
CA LEU A 243 -4.96 14.23 -6.42
C LEU A 243 -3.78 13.38 -6.90
N VAL A 244 -2.79 13.12 -6.05
CA VAL A 244 -1.64 12.29 -6.44
C VAL A 244 -2.04 10.82 -6.66
N PRO A 245 -2.84 10.17 -5.80
CA PRO A 245 -3.39 8.85 -6.09
C PRO A 245 -4.10 8.77 -7.45
N LEU A 246 -4.89 9.79 -7.82
CA LEU A 246 -5.55 9.86 -9.13
C LEU A 246 -4.55 10.01 -10.28
N LEU A 247 -3.53 10.85 -10.12
CA LEU A 247 -2.45 10.98 -11.10
C LEU A 247 -1.70 9.65 -11.28
N ASN A 248 -1.33 9.01 -10.18
CA ASN A 248 -0.64 7.73 -10.19
C ASN A 248 -1.52 6.64 -10.83
N ALA A 249 -2.83 6.65 -10.57
CA ALA A 249 -3.78 5.75 -11.19
C ALA A 249 -3.83 5.95 -12.71
N ALA A 250 -3.87 7.19 -13.18
CA ALA A 250 -3.86 7.50 -14.61
C ALA A 250 -2.55 7.07 -15.29
N LEU A 251 -1.39 7.30 -14.65
CA LEU A 251 -0.10 6.83 -15.14
C LEU A 251 -0.04 5.29 -15.18
N GLY A 252 -0.46 4.65 -14.09
CA GLY A 252 -0.53 3.19 -14.00
C GLY A 252 -1.46 2.59 -15.04
N LEU A 253 -2.59 3.25 -15.33
CA LEU A 253 -3.55 2.83 -16.35
C LEU A 253 -2.94 2.88 -17.74
N GLY A 254 -2.24 3.96 -18.07
CA GLY A 254 -1.51 4.09 -19.34
C GLY A 254 -0.42 3.02 -19.49
N VAL A 255 0.34 2.76 -18.43
CA VAL A 255 1.37 1.71 -18.40
C VAL A 255 0.76 0.31 -18.57
N ALA A 256 -0.30 0.00 -17.83
CA ALA A 256 -0.99 -1.28 -17.92
C ALA A 256 -1.60 -1.53 -19.31
N TYR A 257 -2.15 -0.47 -19.92
CA TYR A 257 -2.72 -0.54 -21.26
C TYR A 257 -1.64 -0.79 -22.31
N TRP A 258 -0.55 -0.03 -22.24
CA TRP A 258 0.60 -0.21 -23.14
C TRP A 258 1.24 -1.60 -23.02
N ALA A 259 1.30 -2.15 -21.80
CA ALA A 259 1.83 -3.48 -21.53
C ALA A 259 0.86 -4.62 -21.85
N GLY A 260 -0.40 -4.33 -22.24
CA GLY A 260 -1.41 -5.34 -22.56
C GLY A 260 -1.76 -6.25 -21.38
N LEU A 261 -1.79 -5.70 -20.16
CA LEU A 261 -2.16 -6.49 -18.97
C LEU A 261 -3.63 -6.93 -19.03
N PRO A 262 -4.02 -8.12 -18.55
CA PRO A 262 -5.42 -8.51 -18.45
C PRO A 262 -6.17 -7.59 -17.49
N LEU A 263 -7.50 -7.52 -17.62
CA LEU A 263 -8.35 -6.57 -16.90
C LEU A 263 -8.14 -6.59 -15.38
N GLY A 264 -8.17 -7.76 -14.75
CA GLY A 264 -7.96 -7.89 -13.31
C GLY A 264 -6.55 -7.49 -12.85
N ASP A 265 -5.55 -7.84 -13.66
CA ASP A 265 -4.14 -7.49 -13.38
C ASP A 265 -3.89 -5.99 -13.55
N ALA A 266 -4.46 -5.40 -14.61
CA ALA A 266 -4.41 -3.95 -14.84
C ALA A 266 -5.06 -3.20 -13.68
N PHE A 267 -6.19 -3.68 -13.17
CA PHE A 267 -6.87 -3.07 -12.03
C PHE A 267 -6.03 -3.10 -10.77
N LEU A 268 -5.50 -4.27 -10.41
CA LEU A 268 -4.67 -4.40 -9.23
C LEU A 268 -3.34 -3.63 -9.38
N PHE A 269 -2.75 -3.61 -10.57
CA PHE A 269 -1.56 -2.79 -10.87
C PHE A 269 -1.82 -1.30 -10.67
N VAL A 270 -2.94 -0.78 -11.18
CA VAL A 270 -3.37 0.61 -11.00
C VAL A 270 -3.58 0.92 -9.52
N VAL A 271 -4.21 0.01 -8.77
CA VAL A 271 -4.40 0.16 -7.31
C VAL A 271 -3.07 0.24 -6.58
N LEU A 272 -2.09 -0.60 -6.94
CA LEU A 272 -0.75 -0.54 -6.36
C LEU A 272 -0.09 0.82 -6.63
N CYS A 273 -0.18 1.33 -7.85
CA CYS A 273 0.34 2.65 -8.21
C CYS A 273 -0.34 3.80 -7.43
N ALA A 274 -1.65 3.71 -7.22
CA ALA A 274 -2.46 4.74 -6.57
C ALA A 274 -2.45 4.66 -5.03
N SER A 275 -1.79 3.65 -4.46
CA SER A 275 -1.76 3.43 -3.01
C SER A 275 -0.69 4.27 -2.32
N ALA A 276 -0.69 4.22 -0.98
CA ALA A 276 0.34 4.84 -0.16
C ALA A 276 0.58 4.00 1.11
N SER A 277 1.83 3.94 1.55
CA SER A 277 2.24 3.12 2.71
C SER A 277 2.08 3.83 4.05
N TYR A 278 1.69 3.07 5.06
CA TYR A 278 1.57 3.52 6.46
C TYR A 278 2.09 2.49 7.47
N ILE A 279 2.77 1.45 7.00
CA ILE A 279 3.35 0.40 7.84
C ILE A 279 4.86 0.39 7.67
N ALA A 280 5.35 -0.11 6.54
CA ALA A 280 6.78 -0.32 6.31
C ALA A 280 7.55 0.99 6.10
N VAL A 281 7.05 1.88 5.22
CA VAL A 281 7.74 3.14 4.92
C VAL A 281 7.91 4.02 6.17
N PRO A 282 6.89 4.25 7.02
CA PRO A 282 7.08 4.99 8.27
C PRO A 282 8.19 4.44 9.17
N ALA A 283 8.35 3.12 9.24
CA ALA A 283 9.42 2.50 10.03
C ALA A 283 10.79 2.78 9.41
N ALA A 284 10.94 2.58 8.10
CA ALA A 284 12.20 2.83 7.39
C ALA A 284 12.60 4.32 7.39
N VAL A 285 11.64 5.22 7.15
CA VAL A 285 11.85 6.67 7.16
C VAL A 285 12.30 7.16 8.54
N ARG A 286 11.75 6.64 9.64
CA ARG A 286 12.19 7.02 11.00
C ARG A 286 13.66 6.73 11.26
N LEU A 287 14.20 5.67 10.65
CA LEU A 287 15.61 5.31 10.76
C LEU A 287 16.48 6.12 9.79
N ALA A 288 16.03 6.26 8.54
CA ALA A 288 16.84 6.83 7.47
C ALA A 288 16.74 8.36 7.31
N ILE A 289 15.65 8.96 7.80
CA ILE A 289 15.29 10.38 7.71
C ILE A 289 14.66 10.82 9.05
N PRO A 290 15.42 10.84 10.16
CA PRO A 290 14.88 11.07 11.50
C PRO A 290 14.22 12.45 11.67
N GLU A 291 14.56 13.44 10.84
CA GLU A 291 13.96 14.78 10.88
C GLU A 291 12.57 14.83 10.23
N ALA A 292 12.16 13.79 9.49
CA ALA A 292 10.86 13.76 8.85
C ALA A 292 9.74 13.57 9.88
N ASN A 293 8.72 14.43 9.82
CA ASN A 293 7.63 14.46 10.78
C ASN A 293 6.59 13.35 10.50
N PRO A 294 6.47 12.32 11.37
CA PRO A 294 5.49 11.25 11.18
C PRO A 294 4.03 11.69 11.23
N SER A 295 3.75 12.84 11.86
CA SER A 295 2.41 13.43 11.91
C SER A 295 1.95 14.01 10.56
N LEU A 296 2.81 14.05 9.54
CA LEU A 296 2.42 14.42 8.18
C LEU A 296 2.10 13.18 7.34
N TYR A 297 3.07 12.30 7.11
CA TYR A 297 2.91 11.22 6.13
C TYR A 297 2.01 10.08 6.59
N VAL A 298 1.98 9.72 7.89
CA VAL A 298 1.11 8.64 8.40
C VAL A 298 -0.37 9.03 8.33
N PRO A 299 -0.80 10.20 8.83
CA PRO A 299 -2.20 10.61 8.71
C PRO A 299 -2.61 10.83 7.26
N MET A 300 -1.72 11.36 6.39
CA MET A 300 -2.02 11.53 4.97
C MET A 300 -2.42 10.21 4.30
N SER A 301 -1.61 9.16 4.44
CA SER A 301 -1.92 7.87 3.82
C SER A 301 -3.09 7.16 4.48
N LEU A 302 -3.20 7.18 5.82
CA LEU A 302 -4.27 6.46 6.55
C LEU A 302 -5.63 7.15 6.58
N ALA A 303 -5.67 8.47 6.72
CA ALA A 303 -6.91 9.21 6.99
C ALA A 303 -7.43 9.99 5.77
N ILE A 304 -6.63 10.13 4.71
CA ILE A 304 -7.09 10.72 3.44
C ILE A 304 -7.03 9.70 2.32
N THR A 305 -5.83 9.26 1.94
CA THR A 305 -5.62 8.46 0.72
C THR A 305 -6.30 7.11 0.80
N PHE A 306 -6.16 6.41 1.94
CA PHE A 306 -6.80 5.12 2.12
C PHE A 306 -8.33 5.20 2.02
N PRO A 307 -9.06 6.01 2.81
CA PRO A 307 -10.51 6.16 2.67
C PRO A 307 -10.93 6.61 1.28
N PHE A 308 -10.21 7.57 0.68
CA PHE A 308 -10.48 8.03 -0.67
C PHE A 308 -10.38 6.89 -1.70
N ASN A 309 -9.30 6.13 -1.67
CA ASN A 309 -9.09 5.00 -2.57
C ASN A 309 -10.19 3.96 -2.39
N ILE A 310 -10.55 3.61 -1.15
CA ILE A 310 -11.59 2.61 -0.90
C ILE A 310 -12.96 3.07 -1.42
N ILE A 311 -13.39 4.30 -1.09
CA ILE A 311 -14.76 4.76 -1.40
C ILE A 311 -14.89 5.15 -2.87
N VAL A 312 -13.92 5.88 -3.40
CA VAL A 312 -13.99 6.54 -4.71
C VAL A 312 -13.00 5.94 -5.69
N GLY A 313 -11.75 5.73 -5.26
CA GLY A 313 -10.67 5.27 -6.14
C GLY A 313 -10.97 3.92 -6.79
N LEU A 314 -11.25 2.86 -6.01
CA LEU A 314 -11.47 1.52 -6.54
C LEU A 314 -12.61 1.47 -7.58
N PRO A 315 -13.81 1.99 -7.31
CA PRO A 315 -14.86 2.06 -8.34
C PRO A 315 -14.45 2.85 -9.58
N LEU A 316 -13.76 3.98 -9.39
CA LEU A 316 -13.32 4.85 -10.48
C LEU A 316 -12.27 4.16 -11.37
N TYR A 317 -11.28 3.51 -10.77
CA TYR A 317 -10.20 2.82 -11.48
C TYR A 317 -10.76 1.64 -12.28
N LEU A 318 -11.65 0.83 -11.68
CA LEU A 318 -12.29 -0.28 -12.35
C LEU A 318 -13.17 0.19 -13.52
N GLN A 319 -13.92 1.29 -13.32
CA GLN A 319 -14.73 1.87 -14.39
C GLN A 319 -13.88 2.36 -15.56
N ALA A 320 -12.75 3.03 -15.29
CA ALA A 320 -11.84 3.50 -16.33
C ALA A 320 -11.25 2.32 -17.14
N ILE A 321 -10.85 1.25 -16.45
CA ILE A 321 -10.33 0.03 -17.08
C ILE A 321 -11.41 -0.65 -17.93
N ASN A 322 -12.62 -0.86 -17.39
CA ASN A 322 -13.74 -1.44 -18.12
C ASN A 322 -14.14 -0.66 -19.39
N HIS A 323 -13.77 0.62 -19.47
CA HIS A 323 -13.99 1.42 -20.68
C HIS A 323 -12.87 1.23 -21.71
N LEU A 324 -11.62 1.11 -21.27
CA LEU A 324 -10.44 0.99 -22.13
C LEU A 324 -10.14 -0.45 -22.59
N TRP A 325 -10.56 -1.47 -21.83
CA TRP A 325 -10.33 -2.90 -22.11
C TRP A 325 -11.47 -3.56 -22.92
N ARG A 326 -12.24 -2.75 -23.66
CA ARG A 326 -13.29 -3.22 -24.58
C ARG A 326 -12.74 -3.54 -25.95
#